data_AF-A0A1I8B011-F1
#
_entry.id   AF-A0A1I8B011-F1
#
_cell.length_a   1.000
_cell.length_b   1.000
_cell.length_c   1.000
_cell.angle_alpha   90.00
_cell.angle_beta   90.00
_cell.angle_gamma   90.00
#
_symmetry.space_group_name_H-M   'P 1'
#
loop_
_entity.id
_entity.type
_entity.pdbx_description
1 polymer ?
#
loop_
_entity_poly.entity_id
_entity_poly.type
_entity_poly.pdbx_seq_one_letter_code
_entity_poly.pdbx_strand_id
1 'polypeptide(L)'
;MVILSFSNSRNGLSISGQKIVKEIENFEISINITSWTLLLPQRNNLVEKLENNVFIQYMPELEELGHFPEDRIAAMLDNDNQIFNLAKIDLDTELLNDNRKETKIRIILLKWILRILRTKQLLIVLRPGLDNSSIGDEQGKVLLLWYRFIYSLFFQWKYALLGARSNGRCGQALQKYDSRHCEWRLSFVHFDDLWSANDVPAYGTG
;
A
#
# COMPACT_ATOMS: atom_id res chain seq x y z
N MET A 1 19.27 31.58 10.02
CA MET A 1 19.28 30.16 9.60
C MET A 1 19.10 29.33 10.86
N VAL A 2 17.85 29.02 11.21
CA VAL A 2 17.53 28.20 12.38
C VAL A 2 17.42 26.78 11.87
N ILE A 3 18.44 25.97 12.14
CA ILE A 3 18.40 24.53 11.94
C ILE A 3 17.55 23.99 13.09
N LEU A 4 16.26 23.77 12.86
CA LEU A 4 15.42 23.00 13.77
C LEU A 4 15.65 21.51 13.46
N SER A 5 16.70 20.95 14.06
CA SER A 5 16.84 19.51 14.20
C SER A 5 15.83 19.02 15.24
N PHE A 6 14.63 18.64 14.79
CA PHE A 6 13.78 17.75 15.59
C PHE A 6 14.14 16.31 15.20
N SER A 7 14.93 15.66 16.05
CA SER A 7 15.13 14.21 16.02
C SER A 7 13.85 13.51 16.50
N ASN A 8 12.81 13.50 15.67
CA ASN A 8 11.74 12.53 15.81
C ASN A 8 12.03 11.45 14.77
N SER A 9 12.46 10.27 15.23
CA SER A 9 12.60 9.11 14.36
C SER A 9 11.28 8.89 13.62
N ARG A 10 11.31 9.02 12.30
CA ARG A 10 10.16 8.72 11.44
C ARG A 10 10.24 7.24 11.11
N ASN A 11 9.24 6.46 11.53
CA ASN A 11 9.14 5.04 11.23
C ASN A 11 8.16 4.79 10.08
N GLY A 12 8.55 3.92 9.16
CA GLY A 12 7.76 3.52 8.00
C GLY A 12 7.45 2.04 8.02
N LEU A 13 6.27 1.66 7.55
CA LEU A 13 5.89 0.29 7.22
C LEU A 13 5.67 0.18 5.71
N SER A 14 6.24 -0.84 5.07
CA SER A 14 5.92 -1.16 3.67
C SER A 14 5.53 -2.63 3.58
N ILE A 15 4.28 -2.88 3.19
CA ILE A 15 3.76 -4.21 2.90
C ILE A 15 3.67 -4.35 1.39
N SER A 16 4.44 -5.27 0.83
CA SER A 16 4.42 -5.55 -0.60
C SER A 16 4.13 -7.01 -0.87
N GLY A 17 3.22 -7.25 -1.81
CA GLY A 17 3.00 -8.57 -2.39
C GLY A 17 3.88 -8.85 -3.61
N GLN A 18 4.60 -7.87 -4.16
CA GLN A 18 5.25 -8.03 -5.47
C GLN A 18 6.49 -8.94 -5.44
N LYS A 19 6.62 -9.78 -6.47
CA LYS A 19 7.79 -10.66 -6.66
C LYS A 19 9.06 -9.87 -6.97
N ILE A 20 8.97 -8.88 -7.87
CA ILE A 20 10.12 -8.03 -8.25
C ILE A 20 9.84 -6.62 -7.75
N VAL A 21 10.46 -6.23 -6.65
CA VAL A 21 10.19 -4.93 -6.06
C VAL A 21 11.10 -3.84 -6.60
N LYS A 22 10.97 -3.57 -7.91
CA LYS A 22 11.65 -2.43 -8.56
C LYS A 22 11.23 -1.08 -7.98
N GLU A 23 10.03 -0.99 -7.40
CA GLU A 23 9.46 0.28 -6.92
C GLU A 23 9.60 0.52 -5.41
N ILE A 24 9.97 -0.49 -4.62
CA ILE A 24 10.32 -0.26 -3.20
C ILE A 24 11.60 0.58 -3.09
N GLU A 25 12.47 0.57 -4.11
CA GLU A 25 13.69 1.39 -4.06
C GLU A 25 13.38 2.87 -4.22
N ASN A 26 12.76 3.29 -5.33
CA ASN A 26 12.65 4.72 -5.62
C ASN A 26 11.81 5.47 -4.58
N PHE A 27 10.76 4.84 -4.06
CA PHE A 27 9.85 5.51 -3.15
C PHE A 27 10.41 5.56 -1.73
N GLU A 28 10.78 4.42 -1.15
CA GLU A 28 11.29 4.34 0.21
C GLU A 28 12.65 5.04 0.38
N ILE A 29 13.48 5.10 -0.68
CA ILE A 29 14.72 5.91 -0.71
C ILE A 29 14.39 7.40 -0.79
N SER A 30 13.37 7.80 -1.57
CA SER A 30 13.05 9.23 -1.76
C SER A 30 12.43 9.91 -0.55
N ILE A 31 11.95 9.14 0.43
CA ILE A 31 11.27 9.67 1.61
C ILE A 31 12.20 9.63 2.81
N ASN A 32 12.23 10.75 3.53
CA ASN A 32 12.97 10.91 4.77
C ASN A 32 12.32 10.14 5.94
N ILE A 33 12.38 8.81 5.90
CA ILE A 33 12.02 7.87 6.98
C ILE A 33 13.32 7.32 7.56
N THR A 34 13.50 7.40 8.88
CA THR A 34 14.73 6.99 9.57
C THR A 34 14.80 5.49 9.87
N SER A 35 13.65 4.82 9.91
CA SER A 35 13.57 3.37 10.09
C SER A 35 12.41 2.76 9.33
N TRP A 36 12.65 1.63 8.65
CA TRP A 36 11.65 0.93 7.86
C TRP A 36 11.41 -0.47 8.40
N THR A 37 10.14 -0.86 8.49
CA THR A 37 9.69 -2.24 8.61
C THR A 37 9.17 -2.67 7.24
N LEU A 38 9.82 -3.66 6.62
CA LEU A 38 9.46 -4.17 5.29
C LEU A 38 8.88 -5.57 5.40
N LEU A 39 7.67 -5.78 4.89
CA LEU A 39 7.05 -7.09 4.72
C LEU A 39 7.09 -7.45 3.22
N LEU A 40 7.92 -8.41 2.85
CA LEU A 40 8.20 -8.77 1.45
C LEU A 40 7.94 -10.25 1.22
N PRO A 41 7.49 -10.71 0.04
CA PRO A 41 7.27 -12.14 -0.21
C PRO A 41 8.58 -12.92 -0.24
N GLN A 42 9.65 -12.32 -0.77
CA GLN A 42 10.94 -12.96 -0.96
C GLN A 42 12.11 -11.99 -0.76
N ARG A 43 13.32 -12.55 -0.72
CA ARG A 43 14.57 -11.80 -0.63
C ARG A 43 14.71 -10.84 -1.80
N ASN A 44 15.10 -9.60 -1.50
CA ASN A 44 15.29 -8.58 -2.52
C ASN A 44 16.61 -7.83 -2.28
N ASN A 45 17.56 -7.99 -3.21
CA ASN A 45 18.91 -7.40 -3.15
C ASN A 45 18.86 -5.87 -3.09
N LEU A 46 17.76 -5.29 -3.53
CA LEU A 46 17.48 -3.87 -3.55
C LEU A 46 17.28 -3.26 -2.15
N VAL A 47 16.95 -4.10 -1.15
CA VAL A 47 16.81 -3.65 0.24
C VAL A 47 18.16 -3.28 0.85
N GLU A 48 19.26 -3.83 0.34
CA GLU A 48 20.63 -3.53 0.79
C GLU A 48 21.03 -2.07 0.47
N LYS A 49 20.30 -1.39 -0.42
CA LYS A 49 20.53 0.03 -0.76
C LYS A 49 19.81 1.01 0.16
N LEU A 50 18.95 0.54 1.06
CA LEU A 50 18.32 1.41 2.04
C LEU A 50 19.35 1.70 3.14
N GLU A 51 19.86 2.94 3.17
CA GLU A 51 20.88 3.38 4.14
C GLU A 51 20.33 3.50 5.59
N ASN A 52 19.01 3.39 5.77
CA ASN A 52 18.31 3.58 7.03
C ASN A 52 18.24 2.29 7.87
N ASN A 53 17.79 2.41 9.13
CA ASN A 53 17.54 1.23 9.97
C ASN A 53 16.39 0.39 9.40
N VAL A 54 16.70 -0.70 8.69
CA VAL A 54 15.69 -1.56 8.06
C VAL A 54 15.51 -2.86 8.85
N PHE A 55 14.27 -3.12 9.26
CA PHE A 55 13.80 -4.41 9.72
C PHE A 55 13.02 -5.10 8.59
N ILE A 56 13.44 -6.30 8.20
CA ILE A 56 12.84 -7.03 7.08
C ILE A 56 12.21 -8.30 7.61
N GLN A 57 10.96 -8.55 7.21
CA GLN A 57 10.29 -9.81 7.41
C GLN A 57 9.84 -10.38 6.07
N TYR A 58 10.32 -11.57 5.76
CA TYR A 58 9.94 -12.29 4.53
C TYR A 58 8.70 -13.15 4.72
N MET A 59 7.75 -13.11 3.79
CA MET A 59 6.47 -13.84 3.77
C MET A 59 6.53 -14.96 2.71
N PRO A 60 7.35 -16.00 2.90
CA PRO A 60 7.50 -17.08 1.93
C PRO A 60 6.18 -17.81 1.64
N GLU A 61 5.24 -17.84 2.60
CA GLU A 61 3.92 -18.45 2.44
C GLU A 61 3.10 -17.78 1.32
N LEU A 62 3.33 -16.48 1.08
CA LEU A 62 2.70 -15.75 -0.01
C LEU A 62 3.24 -16.17 -1.37
N GLU A 63 4.52 -16.50 -1.47
CA GLU A 63 5.11 -16.99 -2.72
C GLU A 63 4.83 -18.48 -2.96
N GLU A 64 5.04 -19.31 -1.94
CA GLU A 64 4.98 -20.77 -2.06
C GLU A 64 3.54 -21.29 -2.13
N LEU A 65 2.63 -20.67 -1.37
CA LEU A 65 1.26 -21.15 -1.20
C LEU A 65 0.23 -20.14 -1.69
N GLY A 66 0.63 -18.94 -2.15
CA GLY A 66 -0.29 -17.88 -2.51
C GLY A 66 -1.19 -17.42 -1.37
N HIS A 67 -0.73 -17.62 -0.13
CA HIS A 67 -1.46 -17.30 1.10
C HIS A 67 -0.80 -16.13 1.82
N PHE A 68 -1.56 -15.07 2.05
CA PHE A 68 -1.12 -13.95 2.86
C PHE A 68 -1.03 -14.43 4.32
N PRO A 69 0.10 -14.27 5.04
CA PRO A 69 0.24 -14.82 6.39
C PRO A 69 -0.40 -13.88 7.44
N GLU A 70 -1.73 -13.87 7.52
CA GLU A 70 -2.49 -12.92 8.37
C GLU A 70 -2.04 -12.97 9.84
N ASP A 71 -2.00 -14.15 10.46
CA ASP A 71 -1.69 -14.29 11.90
C ASP A 71 -0.30 -13.76 12.26
N ARG A 72 0.68 -13.97 11.39
CA ARG A 72 2.06 -13.52 11.61
C ARG A 72 2.16 -12.00 11.49
N ILE A 73 1.45 -11.41 10.54
CA ILE A 73 1.40 -9.96 10.35
C ILE A 73 0.66 -9.31 11.51
N ALA A 74 -0.43 -9.91 12.00
CA ALA A 74 -1.12 -9.45 13.19
C ALA A 74 -0.18 -9.42 14.39
N ALA A 75 0.50 -10.53 14.70
CA ALA A 75 1.43 -10.59 15.81
C ALA A 75 2.55 -9.52 15.73
N MET A 76 2.99 -9.18 14.53
CA MET A 76 3.98 -8.12 14.32
C MET A 76 3.42 -6.71 14.51
N LEU A 77 2.24 -6.44 13.96
CA LEU A 77 1.63 -5.10 14.01
C LEU A 77 0.96 -4.81 15.36
N ASP A 78 0.60 -5.85 16.12
CA ASP A 78 -0.04 -5.73 17.43
C ASP A 78 0.97 -5.62 18.59
N ASN A 79 2.27 -5.78 18.32
CA ASN A 79 3.33 -5.59 19.32
C ASN A 79 3.46 -4.09 19.69
N ASP A 80 3.31 -3.79 20.98
CA ASP A 80 3.67 -2.52 21.62
C ASP A 80 2.96 -1.24 21.13
N ASN A 81 1.68 -1.31 20.69
CA ASN A 81 0.93 -0.12 20.27
C ASN A 81 1.68 0.70 19.20
N GLN A 82 2.50 0.05 18.37
CA GLN A 82 3.39 0.75 17.44
C GLN A 82 2.57 1.60 16.47
N ILE A 83 2.85 2.90 16.45
CA ILE A 83 2.25 3.84 15.48
C ILE A 83 3.30 4.14 14.43
N PHE A 84 2.96 3.89 13.16
CA PHE A 84 3.83 4.22 12.03
C PHE A 84 3.56 5.63 11.55
N ASN A 85 4.59 6.43 11.31
CA ASN A 85 4.42 7.73 10.65
C ASN A 85 3.85 7.55 9.24
N LEU A 86 4.30 6.50 8.54
CA LEU A 86 3.91 6.19 7.18
C LEU A 86 3.69 4.69 7.03
N ALA A 87 2.60 4.29 6.38
CA ALA A 87 2.42 2.92 5.92
C ALA A 87 2.11 2.89 4.43
N LYS A 88 2.85 2.08 3.68
CA LYS A 88 2.61 1.76 2.29
C LYS A 88 2.08 0.33 2.20
N ILE A 89 0.97 0.17 1.48
CA ILE A 89 0.34 -1.12 1.23
C ILE A 89 0.21 -1.31 -0.27
N ASP A 90 0.92 -2.30 -0.79
CA ASP A 90 0.81 -2.81 -2.15
C ASP A 90 0.55 -4.31 -2.09
N LEU A 91 -0.73 -4.71 -2.04
CA LEU A 91 -1.12 -6.12 -2.01
C LEU A 91 -1.34 -6.72 -3.40
N ASP A 92 -1.01 -6.00 -4.47
CA ASP A 92 -1.23 -6.53 -5.80
C ASP A 92 -0.10 -7.47 -6.18
N THR A 93 -0.44 -8.75 -6.25
CA THR A 93 0.54 -9.77 -6.54
C THR A 93 -0.05 -10.90 -7.35
N GLU A 94 0.68 -11.25 -8.42
CA GLU A 94 0.47 -12.48 -9.17
C GLU A 94 0.64 -13.73 -8.28
N LEU A 95 1.26 -13.57 -7.10
CA LEU A 95 1.53 -14.64 -6.15
C LEU A 95 0.29 -15.11 -5.40
N LEU A 96 -0.75 -14.30 -5.22
CA LEU A 96 -1.99 -14.77 -4.59
C LEU A 96 -2.60 -15.87 -5.45
N ASN A 97 -3.05 -16.99 -4.85
CA ASN A 97 -3.71 -18.06 -5.60
C ASN A 97 -4.92 -17.54 -6.40
N ASP A 98 -5.29 -18.21 -7.50
CA ASP A 98 -6.33 -17.71 -8.44
C ASP A 98 -7.68 -17.39 -7.77
N ASN A 99 -8.08 -18.15 -6.75
CA ASN A 99 -9.29 -17.85 -5.97
C ASN A 99 -9.16 -16.57 -5.11
N ARG A 100 -7.95 -16.15 -4.75
CA ARG A 100 -7.63 -14.97 -3.93
C ARG A 100 -7.21 -13.74 -4.74
N LYS A 101 -7.03 -13.87 -6.06
CA LYS A 101 -6.80 -12.73 -6.96
C LYS A 101 -8.03 -11.83 -7.11
N GLU A 102 -9.22 -12.35 -6.82
CA GLU A 102 -10.45 -11.59 -6.89
C GLU A 102 -10.36 -10.27 -6.13
N THR A 103 -10.75 -9.17 -6.79
CA THR A 103 -10.81 -7.84 -6.17
C THR A 103 -11.50 -7.84 -4.80
N LYS A 104 -12.55 -8.64 -4.62
CA LYS A 104 -13.27 -8.72 -3.34
C LYS A 104 -12.37 -9.21 -2.20
N ILE A 105 -11.54 -10.22 -2.43
CA ILE A 105 -10.64 -10.77 -1.42
C ILE A 105 -9.52 -9.79 -1.12
N ARG A 106 -8.96 -9.13 -2.14
CA ARG A 106 -7.99 -8.03 -1.95
C ARG A 106 -8.56 -6.92 -1.06
N ILE A 107 -9.81 -6.52 -1.29
CA ILE A 107 -10.49 -5.53 -0.43
C ILE A 107 -10.68 -6.06 0.99
N ILE A 108 -11.04 -7.33 1.18
CA ILE A 108 -11.17 -7.93 2.52
C ILE A 108 -9.84 -7.89 3.27
N LEU A 109 -8.73 -8.27 2.61
CA LEU A 109 -7.39 -8.22 3.18
C LEU A 109 -6.99 -6.79 3.54
N LEU A 110 -7.19 -5.82 2.65
CA LEU A 110 -6.92 -4.41 2.95
C LEU A 110 -7.71 -3.92 4.17
N LYS A 111 -9.00 -4.24 4.25
CA LYS A 111 -9.83 -3.88 5.41
C LYS A 111 -9.34 -4.55 6.70
N TRP A 112 -8.85 -5.78 6.62
CA TRP A 112 -8.26 -6.48 7.75
C TRP A 112 -6.97 -5.80 8.22
N ILE A 113 -6.04 -5.48 7.30
CA ILE A 113 -4.81 -4.74 7.63
C ILE A 113 -5.16 -3.39 8.28
N LEU A 114 -6.11 -2.64 7.72
CA LEU A 114 -6.50 -1.33 8.23
C LEU A 114 -7.17 -1.37 9.62
N ARG A 115 -7.62 -2.53 10.09
CA ARG A 115 -8.15 -2.67 11.46
C ARG A 115 -7.04 -2.75 12.50
N ILE A 116 -5.91 -3.35 12.14
CA ILE A 116 -4.77 -3.57 13.05
C ILE A 116 -3.70 -2.51 12.89
N LEU A 117 -3.58 -1.94 11.69
CA LEU A 117 -2.57 -0.94 11.36
C LEU A 117 -2.92 0.43 11.97
N ARG A 118 -1.98 0.98 12.73
CA ARG A 118 -2.03 2.37 13.20
C ARG A 118 -0.99 3.18 12.46
N THR A 119 -1.45 4.10 11.63
CA THR A 119 -0.55 5.00 10.90
C THR A 119 -1.12 6.40 10.76
N LYS A 120 -0.23 7.39 10.68
CA LYS A 120 -0.61 8.78 10.42
C LYS A 120 -0.87 9.03 8.95
N GLN A 121 -0.07 8.41 8.09
CA GLN A 121 -0.12 8.57 6.65
C GLN A 121 -0.19 7.20 5.99
N LEU A 122 -1.12 7.05 5.06
CA LEU A 122 -1.40 5.78 4.41
C LEU A 122 -1.26 5.93 2.90
N LEU A 123 -0.50 5.03 2.31
CA LEU A 123 -0.26 4.96 0.88
C LEU A 123 -0.75 3.62 0.38
N ILE A 124 -1.63 3.63 -0.60
CA ILE A 124 -2.21 2.41 -1.16
C ILE A 124 -1.94 2.38 -2.65
N VAL A 125 -1.41 1.26 -3.13
CA VAL A 125 -1.27 0.97 -4.55
C VAL A 125 -2.31 -0.06 -4.96
N LEU A 126 -3.14 0.28 -5.95
CA LEU A 126 -4.27 -0.53 -6.42
C LEU A 126 -4.16 -0.76 -7.92
N ARG A 127 -4.33 -1.98 -8.42
CA ARG A 127 -4.42 -2.25 -9.87
C ARG A 127 -5.76 -2.89 -10.20
N PRO A 128 -6.78 -2.08 -10.54
CA PRO A 128 -8.15 -2.55 -10.71
C PRO A 128 -8.37 -3.46 -11.92
N GLY A 129 -7.41 -3.56 -12.85
CA GLY A 129 -7.58 -4.28 -14.12
C GLY A 129 -6.89 -5.64 -14.25
N LEU A 130 -6.35 -6.20 -13.15
CA LEU A 130 -5.69 -7.52 -13.12
C LEU A 130 -6.65 -8.72 -13.02
N ASP A 131 -7.95 -8.52 -12.82
CA ASP A 131 -8.91 -9.63 -12.76
C ASP A 131 -9.14 -10.20 -14.17
N ASN A 132 -8.47 -11.33 -14.47
CA ASN A 132 -8.54 -12.05 -15.76
C ASN A 132 -9.96 -12.46 -16.20
N SER A 133 -10.95 -12.38 -15.31
CA SER A 133 -12.32 -12.86 -15.50
C SER A 133 -13.29 -11.84 -16.09
N SER A 134 -12.90 -10.57 -16.27
CA SER A 134 -13.87 -9.51 -16.54
C SER A 134 -13.59 -8.76 -17.85
N ILE A 135 -14.20 -9.23 -18.94
CA ILE A 135 -14.40 -8.45 -20.17
C ILE A 135 -15.87 -8.03 -20.19
N GLY A 136 -16.17 -6.72 -20.23
CA GLY A 136 -17.55 -6.19 -20.25
C GLY A 136 -18.04 -5.65 -18.89
N ASP A 137 -19.34 -5.78 -18.61
CA ASP A 137 -20.04 -5.15 -17.47
C ASP A 137 -19.46 -5.49 -16.07
N GLU A 138 -18.71 -6.57 -15.96
CA GLU A 138 -18.01 -6.97 -14.72
C GLU A 138 -16.87 -6.01 -14.34
N GLN A 139 -16.24 -5.32 -15.29
CA GLN A 139 -15.20 -4.32 -15.01
C GLN A 139 -15.77 -3.11 -14.24
N GLY A 140 -16.98 -2.67 -14.60
CA GLY A 140 -17.69 -1.60 -13.90
C GLY A 140 -17.97 -1.98 -12.44
N LYS A 141 -18.28 -3.26 -12.17
CA LYS A 141 -18.48 -3.77 -10.81
C LYS A 141 -17.18 -3.77 -10.01
N VAL A 142 -16.07 -4.21 -10.60
CA VAL A 142 -14.73 -4.17 -9.97
C VAL A 142 -14.34 -2.73 -9.60
N LEU A 143 -14.52 -1.79 -10.53
CA LEU A 143 -14.26 -0.37 -10.30
C LEU A 143 -15.11 0.18 -9.14
N LEU A 144 -16.41 -0.14 -9.13
CA LEU A 144 -17.32 0.27 -8.07
C LEU A 144 -16.91 -0.30 -6.70
N LEU A 145 -16.39 -1.53 -6.64
CA LEU A 145 -15.88 -2.12 -5.41
C LEU A 145 -14.68 -1.32 -4.89
N TRP A 146 -13.74 -0.94 -5.75
CA TRP A 146 -12.61 -0.09 -5.37
C TRP A 146 -13.04 1.30 -4.93
N TYR A 147 -13.98 1.94 -5.62
CA TYR A 147 -14.54 3.23 -5.18
C TYR A 147 -15.22 3.13 -3.82
N ARG A 148 -16.01 2.08 -3.57
CA ARG A 148 -16.63 1.84 -2.26
C ARG A 148 -15.58 1.65 -1.17
N PHE A 149 -14.50 0.93 -1.48
CA PHE A 149 -13.38 0.77 -0.55
C PHE A 149 -12.72 2.12 -0.23
N ILE A 150 -12.36 2.90 -1.25
CA ILE A 150 -11.75 4.23 -1.07
C ILE A 150 -12.68 5.15 -0.28
N TYR A 151 -13.98 5.15 -0.58
CA TYR A 151 -14.98 5.91 0.16
C TYR A 151 -15.02 5.50 1.64
N SER A 152 -14.93 4.20 1.93
CA SER A 152 -14.89 3.73 3.31
C SER A 152 -13.63 4.14 4.07
N LEU A 153 -12.48 4.39 3.40
CA LEU A 153 -11.30 4.97 4.06
C LEU A 153 -11.61 6.29 4.76
N PHE A 154 -12.39 7.17 4.11
CA PHE A 154 -12.80 8.45 4.67
C PHE A 154 -13.81 8.28 5.81
N PHE A 155 -14.92 7.57 5.56
CA PHE A 155 -16.05 7.54 6.50
C PHE A 155 -15.87 6.56 7.65
N GLN A 156 -15.17 5.45 7.44
CA GLN A 156 -15.02 4.39 8.43
C GLN A 156 -13.66 4.43 9.14
N TRP A 157 -12.57 4.65 8.38
CA TRP A 157 -11.20 4.65 8.94
C TRP A 157 -10.61 6.05 9.13
N LYS A 158 -11.39 7.12 8.88
CA LYS A 158 -10.98 8.52 9.10
C LYS A 158 -9.70 8.92 8.36
N TYR A 159 -9.53 8.45 7.13
CA TYR A 159 -8.43 8.83 6.25
C TYR A 159 -8.91 9.78 5.14
N ALA A 160 -8.37 10.99 5.10
CA ALA A 160 -8.60 11.95 4.03
C ALA A 160 -7.66 11.68 2.86
N LEU A 161 -8.18 11.65 1.63
CA LEU A 161 -7.35 11.55 0.43
C LEU A 161 -6.63 12.89 0.21
N LEU A 162 -5.29 12.86 0.15
CA LEU A 162 -4.44 14.02 -0.10
C LEU A 162 -3.99 14.12 -1.55
N GLY A 163 -3.72 12.97 -2.18
CA GLY A 163 -3.17 12.93 -3.53
C GLY A 163 -3.41 11.59 -4.18
N ALA A 164 -3.58 11.61 -5.50
CA ALA A 164 -3.76 10.41 -6.31
C ALA A 164 -2.97 10.56 -7.61
N ARG A 165 -2.33 9.47 -8.03
CA ARG A 165 -1.66 9.36 -9.33
C ARG A 165 -2.09 8.07 -10.01
N SER A 166 -2.21 8.09 -11.33
CA SER A 166 -2.32 6.87 -12.13
C SER A 166 -1.22 6.80 -13.18
N ASN A 167 -0.73 5.60 -13.48
CA ASN A 167 0.31 5.36 -14.49
C ASN A 167 -0.24 5.05 -15.90
N GLY A 168 -1.56 4.97 -16.09
CA GLY A 168 -2.16 4.51 -17.34
C GLY A 168 -3.56 5.04 -17.62
N ARG A 169 -4.18 4.52 -18.69
CA ARG A 169 -5.53 4.86 -19.15
C ARG A 169 -6.59 4.16 -18.31
N CYS A 170 -6.67 4.54 -17.04
CA CYS A 170 -7.52 3.92 -16.03
C CYS A 170 -9.03 4.26 -16.12
N GLY A 171 -9.45 5.07 -17.11
CA GLY A 171 -10.84 5.46 -17.30
C GLY A 171 -11.72 4.33 -17.85
N GLN A 172 -13.00 4.35 -17.47
CA GLN A 172 -14.00 3.33 -17.82
C GLN A 172 -14.08 3.02 -19.33
N ALA A 173 -13.85 4.04 -20.18
CA ALA A 173 -13.88 3.90 -21.64
C ALA A 173 -12.61 3.25 -22.25
N LEU A 174 -11.50 3.22 -21.52
CA LEU A 174 -10.18 2.79 -22.04
C LEU A 174 -9.70 1.47 -21.42
N GLN A 175 -10.32 1.02 -20.32
CA GLN A 175 -9.96 -0.24 -19.65
C GLN A 175 -10.12 -1.49 -20.52
N LYS A 176 -11.03 -1.50 -21.50
CA LYS A 176 -11.16 -2.62 -22.44
C LYS A 176 -9.88 -2.93 -23.22
N TYR A 177 -8.99 -1.95 -23.37
CA TYR A 177 -7.78 -2.04 -24.17
C TYR A 177 -6.49 -2.11 -23.34
N ASP A 178 -6.53 -1.67 -22.08
CA ASP A 178 -5.31 -1.50 -21.27
C ASP A 178 -5.55 -1.67 -19.76
N SER A 179 -6.42 -2.61 -19.36
CA SER A 179 -6.71 -2.87 -17.94
C SER A 179 -5.49 -3.39 -17.17
N ARG A 180 -4.63 -4.18 -17.82
CA ARG A 180 -3.47 -4.83 -17.20
C ARG A 180 -2.40 -3.86 -16.71
N HIS A 181 -2.38 -2.64 -17.22
CA HIS A 181 -1.41 -1.61 -16.84
C HIS A 181 -2.02 -0.45 -16.05
N CYS A 182 -3.29 -0.56 -15.62
CA CYS A 182 -3.90 0.46 -14.79
C CYS A 182 -3.49 0.28 -13.33
N GLU A 183 -2.77 1.26 -12.79
CA GLU A 183 -2.41 1.37 -11.38
C GLU A 183 -2.85 2.74 -10.84
N TRP A 184 -3.42 2.72 -9.64
CA TRP A 184 -3.73 3.88 -8.82
C TRP A 184 -2.82 3.89 -7.62
N ARG A 185 -2.12 5.00 -7.41
CA ARG A 185 -1.35 5.28 -6.21
C ARG A 185 -2.05 6.38 -5.44
N LEU A 186 -2.53 6.05 -4.26
CA LEU A 186 -3.38 6.90 -3.44
C LEU A 186 -2.67 7.24 -2.13
N SER A 187 -2.69 8.51 -1.75
CA SER A 187 -2.07 9.00 -0.50
C SER A 187 -3.13 9.58 0.40
N PHE A 188 -3.13 9.15 1.65
CA PHE A 188 -4.09 9.55 2.65
C PHE A 188 -3.40 10.02 3.94
N VAL A 189 -4.10 10.86 4.70
CA VAL A 189 -3.73 11.24 6.06
C VAL A 189 -4.87 10.95 7.02
N HIS A 190 -4.54 10.45 8.21
CA HIS A 190 -5.52 10.23 9.25
C HIS A 190 -6.04 11.58 9.78
N PHE A 191 -7.33 11.67 10.13
CA PHE A 191 -7.94 12.95 10.51
C PHE A 191 -7.30 13.61 11.72
N ASP A 192 -6.83 12.81 12.68
CA ASP A 192 -6.14 13.31 13.87
C ASP A 192 -4.84 14.06 13.53
N ASP A 193 -4.30 13.83 12.32
CA ASP A 193 -3.06 14.43 11.82
C ASP A 193 -3.28 15.38 10.61
N LEU A 194 -4.54 15.73 10.27
CA LEU A 194 -4.85 16.63 9.15
C LEU A 194 -4.14 17.99 9.25
N TRP A 195 -4.01 18.52 10.47
CA TRP A 195 -3.43 19.85 10.72
C TRP A 195 -1.91 19.83 10.87
N SER A 196 -1.30 18.64 11.00
CA SER A 196 0.16 18.44 11.07
C SER A 196 0.76 18.01 9.71
N ALA A 197 -0.06 17.97 8.67
CA ALA A 197 0.24 17.46 7.33
C ALA A 197 1.12 18.37 6.45
N ASN A 198 1.98 19.21 7.03
CA ASN A 198 2.80 20.15 6.26
C ASN A 198 3.91 19.46 5.42
N ASP A 199 4.26 18.21 5.74
CA ASP A 199 5.32 17.41 5.09
C ASP A 199 4.82 16.01 4.66
N VAL A 200 3.64 15.91 4.05
CA VAL A 200 3.12 14.58 3.61
C VAL A 200 3.67 14.22 2.23
N PRO A 201 4.34 13.06 2.07
CA PRO A 201 4.64 12.52 0.75
C PRO A 201 3.31 12.16 0.08
N ALA A 202 2.88 12.97 -0.88
CA ALA A 202 1.68 12.72 -1.65
C ALA A 202 2.06 12.28 -3.07
N TYR A 203 1.58 11.11 -3.47
CA TYR A 203 1.53 10.71 -4.87
C TYR A 203 0.80 11.81 -5.66
N GLY A 204 1.50 12.44 -6.61
CA GLY A 204 0.95 13.49 -7.47
C GLY A 204 1.34 14.93 -7.12
N THR A 205 2.31 15.16 -6.25
CA THR A 205 2.94 16.48 -6.06
C THR A 205 4.13 16.75 -7.00
N GLY A 206 4.24 15.99 -8.08
CA GLY A 206 5.22 16.16 -9.15
C GLY A 206 4.63 15.83 -10.51
#